data_AF-A0A2P4T086-F1
#
_entry.id   AF-A0A2P4T086-F1
#
_cell.length_a   1.000
_cell.length_b   1.000
_cell.length_c   1.000
_cell.angle_alpha   90.00
_cell.angle_beta   90.00
_cell.angle_gamma   90.00
#
_symmetry.space_group_name_H-M   'P 1'
#
loop_
_entity.id
_entity.type
_entity.pdbx_description
1 polymer ?
#
loop_
_entity_poly.entity_id
_entity_poly.type
_entity_poly.pdbx_seq_one_letter_code
_entity_poly.pdbx_strand_id
1 'polypeptide(L)'
;MSFKELKNFLKEVNIEVDDYHAKEIFQYCDKSKTEALEDDEIEEFYKILTERKEIDTIFQKYSDAEGLMSCQNLVRFLYETQQEEDAVVAAPPLIQRYEPSERAKKRNAMTKDGFLMYLLSDDGNIFNTSHRKVYQDMTQPLSHYFVSSSHNTYLMDDQLTGPSSTEAYIRQYLCLILRRRFKTQPGPFFVSRALTKGCRCVELDCWDGPNSEPIIYHGYTLTSKILFSDVIKAIKNYAFKTSPYPVIISLENHCSLEQQKVMAQHMTSILQDMLLVAPIDGSKSQFPSPEQLKGKILVKGKKLSRQEDPSGTNGNNNLEAEDVSDEDEAAEMEDESVKTEVQQKGK
;
A
#
# COMPACT_ATOMS: atom_id res chain seq x y z
N MET A 1 -21.77 29.38 26.46
CA MET A 1 -21.88 28.52 25.26
C MET A 1 -22.96 27.47 25.48
N SER A 2 -24.00 27.44 24.64
CA SER A 2 -25.08 26.43 24.71
C SER A 2 -24.62 25.06 24.23
N PHE A 3 -25.32 23.99 24.62
CA PHE A 3 -24.99 22.62 24.18
C PHE A 3 -25.01 22.46 22.65
N LYS A 4 -25.89 23.19 21.95
CA LYS A 4 -25.94 23.19 20.47
C LYS A 4 -24.70 23.81 19.85
N GLU A 5 -24.21 24.92 20.41
CA GLU A 5 -22.97 25.57 19.96
C GLU A 5 -21.76 24.69 20.23
N LEU A 6 -21.71 24.05 21.40
CA LEU A 6 -20.66 23.11 21.77
C LEU A 6 -20.59 21.92 20.80
N LYS A 7 -21.73 21.34 20.43
CA LYS A 7 -21.77 20.26 19.42
C LYS A 7 -21.27 20.70 18.06
N ASN A 8 -21.51 21.95 17.67
CA ASN A 8 -20.98 22.49 16.43
C ASN A 8 -19.47 22.69 16.53
N PHE A 9 -18.99 23.22 17.65
CA PHE A 9 -17.55 23.36 17.94
C PHE A 9 -16.83 22.01 17.87
N LEU A 10 -17.34 20.96 18.52
CA LEU A 10 -16.74 19.61 18.48
C LEU A 10 -16.64 19.07 17.05
N LYS A 11 -17.65 19.33 16.20
CA LYS A 11 -17.60 18.97 14.78
C LYS A 11 -16.56 19.78 14.00
N GLU A 12 -16.40 21.08 14.31
CA GLU A 12 -15.40 21.94 13.69
C GLU A 12 -13.97 21.48 14.01
N VAL A 13 -13.73 21.00 15.24
CA VAL A 13 -12.42 20.42 15.64
C VAL A 13 -12.29 18.93 15.34
N ASN A 14 -13.23 18.35 14.59
CA ASN A 14 -13.23 16.94 14.16
C ASN A 14 -13.19 15.94 15.34
N ILE A 15 -13.90 16.26 16.42
CA ILE A 15 -14.15 15.36 17.55
C ILE A 15 -15.54 14.75 17.38
N GLU A 16 -15.57 13.42 17.24
CA GLU A 16 -16.81 12.65 17.28
C GLU A 16 -16.98 12.09 18.68
N VAL A 17 -18.02 12.58 19.37
CA VAL A 17 -18.42 12.09 20.69
C VAL A 17 -19.90 11.76 20.66
N ASP A 18 -20.28 10.73 21.41
CA ASP A 18 -21.67 10.39 21.62
C ASP A 18 -22.44 11.56 22.28
N ASP A 19 -23.63 11.85 21.76
CA ASP A 19 -24.45 12.99 22.18
C ASP A 19 -24.90 12.89 23.64
N TYR A 20 -25.12 11.67 24.15
CA TYR A 20 -25.51 11.45 25.53
C TYR A 20 -24.33 11.74 26.46
N HIS A 21 -23.16 11.17 26.14
CA HIS A 21 -21.95 11.40 26.93
C HIS A 21 -21.52 12.87 26.97
N ALA A 22 -21.54 13.55 25.81
CA ALA A 22 -21.25 14.98 25.75
C ALA A 22 -22.26 15.81 26.56
N LYS A 23 -23.53 15.39 26.61
CA LYS A 23 -24.55 16.07 27.41
C LYS A 23 -24.36 15.87 28.90
N GLU A 24 -23.94 14.68 29.34
CA GLU A 24 -23.61 14.40 30.74
C GLU A 24 -22.46 15.29 31.22
N ILE A 25 -21.36 15.37 30.45
CA ILE A 25 -20.22 16.23 30.80
C ILE A 25 -20.67 17.71 30.80
N PHE A 26 -21.47 18.14 29.83
CA PHE A 26 -21.99 19.51 29.77
C PHE A 26 -22.79 19.86 31.03
N GLN A 27 -23.69 18.98 31.46
CA GLN A 27 -24.48 19.19 32.68
C GLN A 27 -23.65 19.13 33.95
N TYR A 28 -22.58 18.33 33.95
CA TYR A 28 -21.62 18.29 35.05
C TYR A 28 -20.85 19.61 35.18
N CYS A 29 -20.47 20.22 34.06
CA CYS A 29 -19.70 21.47 34.02
C CYS A 29 -20.55 22.73 34.23
N ASP A 30 -21.85 22.73 33.88
CA ASP A 30 -22.78 23.87 34.07
C ASP A 30 -23.14 24.04 35.57
N LYS A 31 -22.26 24.66 36.35
CA LYS A 31 -22.43 24.87 37.79
C LYS A 31 -23.53 25.88 38.09
N SER A 32 -23.72 26.86 37.20
CA SER A 32 -24.77 27.88 37.28
C SER A 32 -26.16 27.37 36.91
N LYS A 33 -26.26 26.19 36.28
CA LYS A 33 -27.52 25.58 35.79
C LYS A 33 -28.25 26.51 34.81
N THR A 34 -27.49 27.21 34.00
CA THR A 34 -27.97 28.21 33.04
C THR A 34 -28.24 27.62 31.65
N GLU A 35 -28.06 26.31 31.48
CA GLU A 35 -28.08 25.62 30.19
C GLU A 35 -27.03 26.15 29.20
N ALA A 36 -25.98 26.76 29.75
CA ALA A 36 -24.87 27.37 29.03
C ALA A 36 -23.61 27.29 29.89
N LEU A 37 -22.49 26.92 29.28
CA LEU A 37 -21.17 26.94 29.92
C LEU A 37 -20.52 28.31 29.81
N GLU A 38 -20.05 28.83 30.93
CA GLU A 38 -19.16 30.01 30.98
C GLU A 38 -17.71 29.61 30.67
N ASP A 39 -16.82 30.59 30.45
CA ASP A 39 -15.45 30.34 29.94
C ASP A 39 -14.65 29.29 30.73
N ASP A 40 -14.64 29.38 32.07
CA ASP A 40 -13.95 28.41 32.93
C ASP A 40 -14.56 26.99 32.85
N GLU A 41 -15.89 26.91 32.66
CA GLU A 41 -16.62 25.65 32.55
C GLU A 41 -16.43 25.00 31.17
N ILE A 42 -16.18 25.80 30.13
CA ILE A 42 -15.81 25.31 28.79
C ILE A 42 -14.42 24.67 28.85
N GLU A 43 -13.46 25.28 29.57
CA GLU A 43 -12.14 24.70 29.75
C GLU A 43 -12.22 23.37 30.53
N GLU A 44 -13.03 23.32 31.59
CA GLU A 44 -13.28 22.11 32.36
C GLU A 44 -13.95 21.01 31.51
N PHE A 45 -14.96 21.36 30.72
CA PHE A 45 -15.60 20.45 29.77
C PHE A 45 -14.58 19.84 28.80
N TYR A 46 -13.74 20.68 28.19
CA TYR A 46 -12.74 20.23 27.23
C TYR A 46 -11.70 19.31 27.87
N LYS A 47 -11.24 19.65 29.09
CA LYS A 47 -10.31 18.81 29.85
C LYS A 47 -10.89 17.44 30.15
N ILE A 48 -12.15 17.36 30.60
CA ILE A 48 -12.81 16.07 30.90
C ILE A 48 -12.99 15.26 29.61
N LEU A 49 -13.44 15.90 28.54
CA LEU A 49 -13.70 15.21 27.27
C LEU A 49 -12.42 14.62 26.66
N THR A 50 -11.29 15.32 26.78
CA THR A 50 -10.01 14.94 26.18
C THR A 50 -9.05 14.24 27.16
N GLU A 51 -9.51 13.98 28.40
CA GLU A 51 -8.70 13.34 29.42
C GLU A 51 -8.27 11.93 28.99
N ARG A 52 -6.98 11.66 29.13
CA ARG A 52 -6.37 10.36 28.81
C ARG A 52 -5.65 9.81 30.03
N LYS A 53 -6.40 9.13 30.90
CA LYS A 53 -5.91 8.59 32.19
C LYS A 53 -4.74 7.63 32.04
N GLU A 54 -4.69 6.89 30.93
CA GLU A 54 -3.59 6.01 30.59
C GLU A 54 -2.29 6.80 30.36
N ILE A 55 -2.38 7.98 29.74
CA ILE A 55 -1.22 8.86 29.55
C ILE A 55 -0.82 9.50 30.87
N ASP A 56 -1.77 9.91 31.70
CA ASP A 56 -1.47 10.44 33.03
C ASP A 56 -0.69 9.41 33.88
N THR A 57 -1.13 8.16 33.86
CA THR A 57 -0.48 7.07 34.60
C THR A 57 0.97 6.85 34.15
N ILE A 58 1.20 6.83 32.83
CA ILE A 58 2.55 6.68 32.27
C ILE A 58 3.39 7.90 32.59
N PHE A 59 2.88 9.11 32.37
CA PHE A 59 3.61 10.35 32.59
C PHE A 59 4.02 10.49 34.07
N GLN A 60 3.09 10.23 35.00
CA GLN A 60 3.36 10.30 36.44
C GLN A 60 4.45 9.33 36.90
N LYS A 61 4.56 8.15 36.27
CA LYS A 61 5.63 7.17 36.58
C LYS A 61 7.03 7.74 36.27
N TYR A 62 7.15 8.65 35.31
CA TYR A 62 8.42 9.22 34.87
C TYR A 62 8.53 10.73 35.14
N SER A 63 7.53 11.39 35.69
CA SER A 63 7.64 12.80 36.09
C SER A 63 8.36 12.97 37.42
N ASP A 64 8.98 14.12 37.61
CA ASP A 64 9.52 14.57 38.89
C ASP A 64 8.41 15.14 39.81
N ALA A 65 8.80 15.57 41.02
CA ALA A 65 7.88 16.15 42.00
C ALA A 65 7.25 17.49 41.55
N GLU A 66 7.80 18.13 40.51
CA GLU A 66 7.23 19.35 39.92
C GLU A 66 6.24 19.06 38.79
N GLY A 67 6.00 17.77 38.49
CA GLY A 67 5.13 17.36 37.39
C GLY A 67 5.76 17.53 36.00
N LEU A 68 7.09 17.55 35.91
CA LEU A 68 7.83 17.61 34.66
C LEU A 68 8.62 16.32 34.43
N MET A 69 8.74 15.89 33.18
CA MET A 69 9.62 14.80 32.81
C MET A 69 10.99 15.39 32.43
N SER A 70 11.97 15.30 33.33
CA SER A 70 13.34 15.73 33.04
C SER A 70 13.96 14.93 31.88
N CYS A 71 15.02 15.45 31.26
CA CYS A 71 15.74 14.71 30.22
C CYS A 71 16.20 13.31 30.68
N GLN A 72 16.70 13.15 31.92
CA GLN A 72 17.08 11.83 32.43
C GLN A 72 15.87 10.91 32.59
N ASN A 73 14.72 11.44 33.02
CA ASN A 73 13.52 10.62 33.14
C ASN A 73 12.96 10.23 31.76
N LEU A 74 13.07 11.09 30.76
CA LEU A 74 12.72 10.75 29.38
C LEU A 74 13.63 9.64 28.85
N VAL A 75 14.95 9.72 29.09
CA VAL A 75 15.90 8.63 28.74
C VAL A 75 15.44 7.31 29.39
N ARG A 76 15.06 7.35 30.68
CA ARG A 76 14.55 6.16 31.38
C ARG A 76 13.28 5.61 30.72
N PHE A 77 12.34 6.48 30.35
CA PHE A 77 11.13 6.07 29.64
C PHE A 77 11.45 5.41 28.29
N LEU A 78 12.30 6.04 27.47
CA LEU A 78 12.67 5.52 26.15
C LEU A 78 13.37 4.16 26.26
N TYR A 79 14.28 4.02 27.23
CA TYR A 79 15.00 2.76 27.44
C TYR A 79 14.11 1.64 28.03
N GLU A 80 13.41 1.92 29.14
CA GLU A 80 12.65 0.88 29.86
C GLU A 80 11.32 0.54 29.19
N THR A 81 10.67 1.51 28.54
CA THR A 81 9.30 1.34 28.01
C THR A 81 9.28 1.24 26.49
N GLN A 82 10.01 2.11 25.79
CA GLN A 82 10.07 2.07 24.32
C GLN A 82 11.15 1.11 23.79
N GLN A 83 12.03 0.61 24.66
CA GLN A 83 13.15 -0.27 24.32
C GLN A 83 14.09 0.34 23.28
N GLU A 84 14.31 1.65 23.35
CA GLU A 84 15.26 2.36 22.50
C GLU A 84 16.68 2.27 23.08
N GLU A 85 17.60 1.63 22.33
CA GLU A 85 19.00 1.47 22.75
C GLU A 85 19.76 2.81 22.83
N ASP A 86 19.47 3.74 21.92
CA ASP A 86 20.12 5.06 21.81
C ASP A 86 19.40 6.18 22.60
N ALA A 87 18.64 5.81 23.63
CA ALA A 87 17.77 6.72 24.40
C ALA A 87 18.47 8.01 24.89
N VAL A 88 19.75 7.93 25.29
CA VAL A 88 20.54 9.08 25.78
C VAL A 88 20.73 10.13 24.68
N VAL A 89 20.94 9.70 23.45
CA VAL A 89 21.16 10.57 22.29
C VAL A 89 19.82 11.09 21.76
N ALA A 90 18.78 10.26 21.81
CA ALA A 90 17.45 10.59 21.29
C ALA A 90 16.68 11.61 22.16
N ALA A 91 16.78 11.53 23.49
CA ALA A 91 15.93 12.31 24.39
C ALA A 91 16.03 13.85 24.22
N PRO A 92 17.21 14.50 24.15
CA PRO A 92 17.28 15.95 24.04
C PRO A 92 16.63 16.51 22.75
N PRO A 93 16.89 15.95 21.54
CA PRO A 93 16.18 16.34 20.32
C PRO A 93 14.66 16.20 20.40
N LEU A 94 14.14 15.15 21.04
CA LEU A 94 12.70 14.94 21.19
C LEU A 94 12.06 16.03 22.04
N ILE A 95 12.70 16.44 23.15
CA ILE A 95 12.23 17.56 23.99
C ILE A 95 12.19 18.85 23.17
N GLN A 96 13.27 19.17 22.44
CA GLN A 96 13.31 20.39 21.65
C GLN A 96 12.27 20.42 20.53
N ARG A 97 11.91 19.25 19.98
CA ARG A 97 10.96 19.12 18.87
C ARG A 97 9.50 19.18 19.34
N TYR A 98 9.16 18.48 20.43
CA TYR A 98 7.76 18.22 20.80
C TYR A 98 7.24 19.04 21.97
N GLU A 99 8.12 19.62 22.80
CA GLU A 99 7.67 20.40 23.95
C GLU A 99 7.01 21.73 23.53
N PRO A 100 5.77 22.02 23.92
CA PRO A 100 5.15 23.31 23.61
C PRO A 100 5.65 24.45 24.50
N SER A 101 6.01 24.19 25.76
CA SER A 101 6.40 25.22 26.72
C SER A 101 7.87 25.63 26.58
N GLU A 102 8.12 26.88 26.18
CA GLU A 102 9.47 27.46 26.10
C GLU A 102 10.20 27.46 27.45
N ARG A 103 9.45 27.55 28.56
CA ARG A 103 10.04 27.45 29.90
C ARG A 103 10.53 26.03 30.18
N ALA A 104 9.77 25.00 29.79
CA ALA A 104 10.16 23.61 29.97
C ALA A 104 11.32 23.22 29.04
N LYS A 105 11.29 23.65 27.77
CA LYS A 105 12.41 23.49 26.82
C LYS A 105 13.73 24.02 27.36
N LYS A 106 13.73 25.24 27.91
CA LYS A 106 14.94 25.86 28.51
C LYS A 106 15.49 25.08 29.70
N ARG A 107 14.63 24.36 30.42
CA ARG A 107 15.01 23.46 31.52
C ARG A 107 15.39 22.05 31.04
N ASN A 108 15.36 21.80 29.72
CA ASN A 108 15.52 20.48 29.11
C ASN A 108 14.60 19.43 29.76
N ALA A 109 13.33 19.79 29.89
CA ALA A 109 12.28 18.97 30.47
C ALA A 109 11.01 19.02 29.59
N MET A 110 10.16 18.01 29.73
CA MET A 110 8.95 17.82 28.96
C MET A 110 7.72 17.85 29.87
N THR A 111 6.69 18.58 29.44
CA THR A 111 5.36 18.63 30.06
C THR A 111 4.51 17.44 29.59
N LYS A 112 3.36 17.21 30.23
CA LYS A 112 2.41 16.19 29.77
C LYS A 112 1.99 16.41 28.31
N ASP A 113 1.79 17.67 27.93
CA ASP A 113 1.41 18.03 26.57
C ASP A 113 2.53 17.74 25.58
N GLY A 114 3.78 18.06 25.93
CA GLY A 114 4.95 17.69 25.11
C GLY A 114 5.12 16.17 24.97
N PHE A 115 4.86 15.42 26.04
CA PHE A 115 4.90 13.96 26.02
C PHE A 115 3.80 13.37 25.12
N LEU A 116 2.59 13.92 25.19
CA LEU A 116 1.49 13.55 24.32
C LEU A 116 1.79 13.87 22.85
N MET A 117 2.40 15.02 22.57
CA MET A 117 2.85 15.40 21.22
C MET A 117 3.88 14.40 20.69
N TYR A 118 4.82 13.97 21.51
CA TYR A 118 5.78 12.92 21.15
C TYR A 118 5.09 11.59 20.83
N LEU A 119 4.21 11.09 21.70
CA LEU A 119 3.52 9.80 21.49
C LEU A 119 2.64 9.78 20.23
N LEU A 120 2.11 10.94 19.82
CA LEU A 120 1.31 11.08 18.61
C LEU A 120 2.13 11.43 17.37
N SER A 121 3.44 11.61 17.52
CA SER A 121 4.34 11.99 16.43
C SER A 121 4.81 10.79 15.60
N ASP A 122 5.57 11.08 14.53
CA ASP A 122 6.29 10.05 13.78
C ASP A 122 7.33 9.30 14.63
N ASP A 123 7.96 9.95 15.61
CA ASP A 123 8.94 9.33 16.51
C ASP A 123 8.27 8.41 17.55
N GLY A 124 7.00 8.66 17.89
CA GLY A 124 6.18 7.79 18.75
C GLY A 124 5.39 6.72 17.97
N ASN A 125 5.62 6.60 16.66
CA ASN A 125 4.84 5.72 15.80
C ASN A 125 5.25 4.25 16.00
N ILE A 126 4.26 3.35 16.08
CA ILE A 126 4.51 1.91 16.13
C ILE A 126 5.31 1.40 14.92
N PHE A 127 5.22 2.09 13.78
CA PHE A 127 5.99 1.76 12.59
C PHE A 127 7.38 2.39 12.66
N ASN A 128 8.42 1.54 12.73
CA ASN A 128 9.81 1.99 12.73
C ASN A 128 10.10 2.89 11.51
N THR A 129 10.37 4.16 11.78
CA THR A 129 10.57 5.19 10.76
C THR A 129 11.79 4.91 9.88
N SER A 130 12.80 4.21 10.40
CA SER A 130 13.99 3.77 9.64
C SER A 130 13.63 2.80 8.52
N HIS A 131 12.55 2.02 8.68
CA HIS A 131 12.07 1.06 7.69
C HIS A 131 11.09 1.67 6.67
N ARG A 132 10.83 2.99 6.73
CA ARG A 132 10.02 3.70 5.73
C ARG A 132 10.78 3.97 4.43
N LYS A 133 12.10 3.81 4.43
CA LYS A 133 12.97 3.85 3.24
C LYS A 133 13.51 2.46 2.98
N VAL A 134 14.03 2.21 1.79
CA VAL A 134 14.74 0.97 1.46
C VAL A 134 15.96 0.86 2.39
N TYR A 135 15.98 -0.17 3.23
CA TYR A 135 17.02 -0.41 4.24
C TYR A 135 17.68 -1.79 4.10
N GLN A 136 17.06 -2.70 3.34
CA GLN A 136 17.56 -4.04 3.10
C GLN A 136 18.62 -4.03 2.00
N ASP A 137 19.46 -5.06 1.99
CA ASP A 137 20.35 -5.31 0.85
C ASP A 137 19.50 -5.66 -0.37
N MET A 138 19.63 -4.88 -1.45
CA MET A 138 18.89 -5.04 -2.71
C MET A 138 19.74 -5.64 -3.85
N THR A 139 20.92 -6.16 -3.51
CA THR A 139 21.91 -6.72 -4.44
C THR A 139 21.92 -8.25 -4.50
N GLN A 140 21.09 -8.93 -3.70
CA GLN A 140 20.93 -10.38 -3.76
C GLN A 140 20.11 -10.78 -5.01
N PRO A 141 20.17 -12.05 -5.46
CA PRO A 141 19.35 -12.53 -6.56
C PRO A 141 17.85 -12.32 -6.31
N LEU A 142 17.07 -12.06 -7.37
CA LEU A 142 15.61 -11.82 -7.26
C LEU A 142 14.86 -12.90 -6.46
N SER A 143 15.30 -14.16 -6.53
CA SER A 143 14.71 -15.30 -5.81
C SER A 143 14.79 -15.19 -4.28
N HIS A 144 15.55 -14.25 -3.73
CA HIS A 144 15.70 -14.05 -2.28
C HIS A 144 14.66 -13.10 -1.68
N TYR A 145 13.80 -12.49 -2.50
CA TYR A 145 12.87 -11.45 -2.07
C TYR A 145 11.42 -11.91 -2.21
N PHE A 146 10.59 -11.52 -1.23
CA PHE A 146 9.15 -11.52 -1.43
C PHE A 146 8.77 -10.36 -2.35
N VAL A 147 8.09 -10.69 -3.45
CA VAL A 147 7.63 -9.72 -4.45
C VAL A 147 6.14 -9.47 -4.23
N SER A 148 5.75 -8.21 -4.12
CA SER A 148 4.34 -7.83 -4.09
C SER A 148 3.72 -8.10 -5.47
N SER A 149 2.76 -9.02 -5.53
CA SER A 149 2.19 -9.54 -6.77
C SER A 149 0.66 -9.43 -6.77
N SER A 150 0.07 -9.21 -7.93
CA SER A 150 -1.38 -9.09 -8.13
C SER A 150 -1.87 -10.12 -9.13
N HIS A 151 -2.87 -10.89 -8.74
CA HIS A 151 -3.58 -11.85 -9.58
C HIS A 151 -4.72 -11.16 -10.35
N ASN A 152 -4.99 -11.58 -11.58
CA ASN A 152 -6.04 -11.05 -12.48
C ASN A 152 -6.17 -9.53 -12.37
N THR A 153 -5.05 -8.85 -12.59
CA THR A 153 -4.86 -7.44 -12.16
C THR A 153 -5.86 -6.49 -12.83
N TYR A 154 -6.39 -6.86 -14.00
CA TYR A 154 -7.35 -6.08 -14.77
C TYR A 154 -8.76 -6.04 -14.15
N LEU A 155 -9.12 -7.00 -13.30
CA LEU A 155 -10.45 -7.08 -12.69
C LEU A 155 -10.62 -6.06 -11.55
N MET A 156 -11.79 -5.44 -11.51
CA MET A 156 -12.14 -4.41 -10.52
C MET A 156 -13.11 -4.91 -9.45
N ASP A 157 -13.71 -6.09 -9.66
CA ASP A 157 -14.69 -6.68 -8.77
C ASP A 157 -14.62 -8.21 -8.86
N ASP A 158 -15.74 -8.89 -9.15
CA ASP A 158 -15.82 -10.34 -9.20
C ASP A 158 -15.20 -10.96 -10.48
N GLN A 159 -14.88 -12.26 -10.38
CA GLN A 159 -14.24 -13.04 -11.44
C GLN A 159 -15.17 -13.34 -12.63
N LEU A 160 -16.50 -13.23 -12.51
CA LEU A 160 -17.44 -13.74 -13.52
C LEU A 160 -18.09 -12.63 -14.36
N THR A 161 -18.43 -11.52 -13.73
CA THR A 161 -19.21 -10.42 -14.32
C THR A 161 -18.59 -9.04 -14.08
N GLY A 162 -17.52 -8.98 -13.28
CA GLY A 162 -16.89 -7.74 -12.87
C GLY A 162 -16.32 -6.95 -14.05
N PRO A 163 -16.26 -5.61 -13.95
CA PRO A 163 -15.64 -4.80 -14.98
C PRO A 163 -14.11 -4.96 -14.96
N SER A 164 -13.50 -5.06 -16.13
CA SER A 164 -12.07 -4.93 -16.36
C SER A 164 -11.71 -3.49 -16.73
N SER A 165 -10.58 -2.99 -16.23
CA SER A 165 -10.20 -1.58 -16.41
C SER A 165 -8.70 -1.35 -16.32
N THR A 166 -8.21 -0.40 -17.13
CA THR A 166 -6.82 0.08 -17.03
C THR A 166 -6.51 0.70 -15.66
N GLU A 167 -7.52 1.25 -14.98
CA GLU A 167 -7.41 1.88 -13.67
C GLU A 167 -6.98 0.90 -12.58
N ALA A 168 -7.26 -0.39 -12.77
CA ALA A 168 -6.85 -1.47 -11.89
C ALA A 168 -5.31 -1.52 -11.72
N TYR A 169 -4.59 -1.18 -12.80
CA TYR A 169 -3.13 -1.10 -12.83
C TYR A 169 -2.58 0.23 -12.26
N ILE A 170 -3.35 1.32 -12.34
CA ILE A 170 -2.80 2.69 -12.38
C ILE A 170 -2.83 3.47 -11.07
N ARG A 171 -3.90 3.40 -10.26
CA ARG A 171 -4.30 4.66 -9.60
C ARG A 171 -3.59 5.01 -8.28
N GLN A 172 -2.85 6.13 -8.30
CA GLN A 172 -2.50 7.03 -7.18
C GLN A 172 -3.33 8.31 -7.39
N TYR A 173 -3.82 8.87 -6.28
CA TYR A 173 -4.60 10.11 -6.12
C TYR A 173 -6.14 10.01 -6.13
N LEU A 174 -6.71 10.54 -5.02
CA LEU A 174 -8.10 10.92 -4.76
C LEU A 174 -9.04 9.95 -4.02
N CYS A 175 -8.59 9.30 -2.93
CA CYS A 175 -9.53 8.76 -1.94
C CYS A 175 -9.60 9.59 -0.64
N LEU A 176 -8.61 10.46 -0.36
CA LEU A 176 -8.64 11.30 0.85
C LEU A 176 -9.45 12.61 0.68
N ILE A 177 -9.59 13.14 -0.54
CA ILE A 177 -10.34 14.40 -0.76
C ILE A 177 -11.85 14.15 -0.91
N LEU A 178 -12.27 13.01 -1.46
CA LEU A 178 -13.70 12.70 -1.65
C LEU A 178 -14.37 12.07 -0.44
N ARG A 179 -13.61 11.54 0.54
CA ARG A 179 -14.16 11.07 1.82
C ARG A 179 -14.77 12.18 2.67
N ARG A 180 -14.48 13.47 2.39
CA ARG A 180 -14.92 14.61 3.23
C ARG A 180 -16.09 15.42 2.67
N ARG A 181 -16.60 15.15 1.46
CA ARG A 181 -17.66 15.99 0.85
C ARG A 181 -18.96 15.30 0.46
N PHE A 182 -19.02 13.97 0.44
CA PHE A 182 -20.27 13.26 0.11
C PHE A 182 -20.58 12.19 1.16
N LYS A 183 -21.67 12.40 1.92
CA LYS A 183 -22.36 11.40 2.74
C LYS A 183 -23.12 10.41 1.87
N THR A 184 -22.48 9.86 0.84
CA THR A 184 -23.04 8.76 0.06
C THR A 184 -22.36 7.49 0.51
N GLN A 185 -23.16 6.52 0.96
CA GLN A 185 -22.78 5.15 1.30
C GLN A 185 -21.75 4.61 0.28
N PRO A 186 -20.72 3.88 0.71
CA PRO A 186 -19.77 3.29 -0.22
C PRO A 186 -20.50 2.25 -1.08
N GLY A 187 -20.78 2.60 -2.35
CA GLY A 187 -21.03 1.60 -3.38
C GLY A 187 -19.78 0.77 -3.64
N PRO A 188 -19.90 -0.41 -4.29
CA PRO A 188 -18.81 -1.36 -4.47
C PRO A 188 -17.78 -0.82 -5.47
N PHE A 189 -16.88 0.04 -5.00
CA PHE A 189 -15.70 0.46 -5.73
C PHE A 189 -14.47 -0.19 -5.07
N PHE A 190 -14.45 -1.53 -5.05
CA PHE A 190 -13.28 -2.35 -4.72
C PHE A 190 -12.28 -2.38 -5.88
N VAL A 191 -12.03 -1.21 -6.47
CA VAL A 191 -11.06 -1.02 -7.55
C VAL A 191 -9.68 -1.49 -7.07
N SER A 192 -9.18 -2.57 -7.67
CA SER A 192 -7.81 -3.04 -7.55
C SER A 192 -6.84 -1.90 -7.93
N ARG A 193 -5.68 -1.82 -7.27
CA ARG A 193 -4.77 -0.65 -7.30
C ARG A 193 -3.33 -1.13 -7.15
N ALA A 194 -2.81 -1.81 -8.18
CA ALA A 194 -1.58 -2.57 -8.05
C ALA A 194 -0.32 -1.69 -7.94
N LEU A 195 0.08 -1.00 -9.03
CA LEU A 195 1.41 -0.39 -9.12
C LEU A 195 1.65 0.72 -8.08
N THR A 196 0.61 1.46 -7.74
CA THR A 196 0.68 2.61 -6.80
C THR A 196 0.64 2.20 -5.35
N LYS A 197 0.19 0.98 -5.04
CA LYS A 197 0.42 0.35 -3.75
C LYS A 197 1.78 -0.36 -3.68
N GLY A 198 2.62 -0.22 -4.71
CA GLY A 198 3.95 -0.82 -4.76
C GLY A 198 3.98 -2.23 -5.35
N CYS A 199 2.89 -2.73 -5.93
CA CYS A 199 2.90 -4.03 -6.61
C CYS A 199 3.95 -4.05 -7.72
N ARG A 200 4.72 -5.14 -7.80
CA ARG A 200 5.85 -5.34 -8.71
C ARG A 200 5.62 -6.50 -9.68
N CYS A 201 4.57 -7.30 -9.53
CA CYS A 201 4.17 -8.30 -10.52
C CYS A 201 2.69 -8.12 -10.88
N VAL A 202 2.40 -7.90 -12.15
CA VAL A 202 1.03 -7.71 -12.65
C VAL A 202 0.70 -8.70 -13.75
N GLU A 203 -0.56 -9.10 -13.80
CA GLU A 203 -1.05 -10.16 -14.67
C GLU A 203 -1.95 -9.62 -15.78
N LEU A 204 -1.77 -10.16 -16.99
CA LEU A 204 -2.48 -9.78 -18.21
C LEU A 204 -2.91 -11.04 -18.97
N ASP A 205 -4.22 -11.29 -18.98
CA ASP A 205 -4.81 -12.42 -19.71
C ASP A 205 -5.18 -11.98 -21.10
N CYS A 206 -4.33 -12.34 -22.06
CA CYS A 206 -4.32 -11.77 -23.39
C CYS A 206 -5.07 -12.68 -24.37
N TRP A 207 -6.11 -12.14 -25.00
CA TRP A 207 -6.96 -12.84 -25.96
C TRP A 207 -7.04 -12.09 -27.29
N ASP A 208 -7.34 -12.81 -28.35
CA ASP A 208 -7.58 -12.23 -29.66
C ASP A 208 -8.77 -11.25 -29.61
N GLY A 209 -8.54 -10.02 -30.08
CA GLY A 209 -9.57 -9.00 -30.18
C GLY A 209 -9.95 -8.65 -31.62
N PRO A 210 -11.00 -7.82 -31.78
CA PRO A 210 -11.43 -7.34 -33.10
C PRO A 210 -10.37 -6.43 -33.73
N ASN A 211 -10.42 -6.27 -35.05
CA ASN A 211 -9.53 -5.40 -35.81
C ASN A 211 -8.02 -5.73 -35.66
N SER A 212 -7.68 -6.98 -35.33
CA SER A 212 -6.31 -7.44 -35.06
C SER A 212 -5.64 -6.75 -33.85
N GLU A 213 -6.44 -6.19 -32.93
CA GLU A 213 -5.94 -5.59 -31.69
C GLU A 213 -6.19 -6.54 -30.51
N PRO A 214 -5.12 -6.98 -29.79
CA PRO A 214 -5.26 -7.84 -28.63
C PRO A 214 -6.03 -7.18 -27.49
N ILE A 215 -6.81 -7.97 -26.77
CA ILE A 215 -7.61 -7.53 -25.62
C ILE A 215 -7.22 -8.29 -24.34
N ILE A 216 -7.59 -7.73 -23.21
CA ILE A 216 -7.44 -8.33 -21.88
C ILE A 216 -8.81 -8.46 -21.22
N TYR A 217 -9.11 -9.66 -20.71
CA TYR A 217 -10.26 -9.99 -19.88
C TYR A 217 -10.13 -11.43 -19.34
N HIS A 218 -11.01 -11.81 -18.41
CA HIS A 218 -11.01 -13.17 -17.87
C HIS A 218 -11.70 -14.14 -18.84
N GLY A 219 -10.96 -15.13 -19.31
CA GLY A 219 -11.40 -16.11 -20.30
C GLY A 219 -12.77 -16.70 -19.99
N TYR A 220 -13.59 -16.93 -21.02
CA TYR A 220 -14.89 -17.62 -20.90
C TYR A 220 -15.92 -17.00 -19.92
N THR A 221 -15.69 -15.78 -19.46
CA THR A 221 -16.60 -15.04 -18.56
C THR A 221 -17.36 -13.91 -19.26
N LEU A 222 -18.18 -13.20 -18.50
CA LEU A 222 -18.91 -11.99 -18.92
C LEU A 222 -18.20 -10.70 -18.50
N THR A 223 -16.95 -10.78 -18.06
CA THR A 223 -16.15 -9.61 -17.68
C THR A 223 -15.95 -8.67 -18.88
N SER A 224 -15.87 -7.36 -18.61
CA SER A 224 -15.64 -6.40 -19.69
C SER A 224 -14.22 -6.54 -20.25
N LYS A 225 -14.02 -6.04 -21.48
CA LYS A 225 -12.75 -6.18 -22.22
C LYS A 225 -12.05 -4.84 -22.32
N ILE A 226 -10.72 -4.85 -22.21
CA ILE A 226 -9.87 -3.66 -22.39
C ILE A 226 -8.77 -3.94 -23.42
N LEU A 227 -8.26 -2.90 -24.07
CA LEU A 227 -7.20 -3.04 -25.07
C LEU A 227 -5.85 -3.32 -24.39
N PHE A 228 -5.10 -4.29 -24.92
CA PHE A 228 -3.75 -4.59 -24.45
C PHE A 228 -2.83 -3.36 -24.53
N SER A 229 -2.89 -2.62 -25.64
CA SER A 229 -2.06 -1.42 -25.86
C SER A 229 -2.28 -0.33 -24.81
N ASP A 230 -3.51 -0.16 -24.32
CA ASP A 230 -3.83 0.82 -23.28
C ASP A 230 -3.33 0.37 -21.90
N VAL A 231 -3.36 -0.93 -21.60
CA VAL A 231 -2.75 -1.50 -20.39
C VAL A 231 -1.23 -1.32 -20.42
N ILE A 232 -0.56 -1.54 -21.56
CA ILE A 232 0.89 -1.31 -21.65
C ILE A 232 1.26 0.18 -21.47
N LYS A 233 0.47 1.11 -22.03
CA LYS A 233 0.65 2.56 -21.78
C LYS A 233 0.47 2.91 -20.30
N ALA A 234 -0.52 2.31 -19.66
CA ALA A 234 -0.76 2.46 -18.24
C ALA A 234 0.44 1.99 -17.42
N ILE A 235 0.97 0.79 -17.71
CA ILE A 235 2.16 0.27 -17.02
C ILE A 235 3.36 1.20 -17.22
N LYS A 236 3.65 1.64 -18.45
CA LYS A 236 4.74 2.61 -18.73
C LYS A 236 4.69 3.83 -17.82
N ASN A 237 3.49 4.39 -17.66
CA ASN A 237 3.29 5.65 -16.95
C ASN A 237 3.37 5.52 -15.42
N TYR A 238 3.26 4.32 -14.86
CA TYR A 238 3.09 4.12 -13.40
C TYR A 238 4.04 3.08 -12.79
N ALA A 239 4.70 2.23 -13.58
CA ALA A 239 5.58 1.16 -13.11
C ALA A 239 6.56 1.63 -12.02
N PHE A 240 7.17 2.80 -12.19
CA PHE A 240 8.24 3.29 -11.32
C PHE A 240 7.90 4.54 -10.49
N LYS A 241 6.61 4.91 -10.36
CA LYS A 241 6.22 6.12 -9.60
C LYS A 241 6.42 6.02 -8.09
N THR A 242 6.29 4.81 -7.54
CA THR A 242 6.31 4.55 -6.09
C THR A 242 7.50 3.69 -5.66
N SER A 243 8.16 3.02 -6.61
CA SER A 243 9.35 2.20 -6.37
C SER A 243 10.18 2.13 -7.65
N PRO A 244 11.52 2.27 -7.58
CA PRO A 244 12.41 2.18 -8.74
C PRO A 244 12.72 0.73 -9.18
N TYR A 245 12.35 -0.25 -8.35
CA TYR A 245 12.64 -1.67 -8.56
C TYR A 245 11.79 -2.28 -9.67
N PRO A 246 12.27 -3.37 -10.30
CA PRO A 246 11.67 -3.93 -11.51
C PRO A 246 10.19 -4.27 -11.38
N VAL A 247 9.49 -4.21 -12.51
CA VAL A 247 8.11 -4.70 -12.65
C VAL A 247 8.10 -5.94 -13.56
N ILE A 248 7.38 -6.97 -13.17
CA ILE A 248 7.17 -8.19 -13.93
C ILE A 248 5.75 -8.15 -14.51
N ILE A 249 5.64 -8.39 -15.81
CA ILE A 249 4.38 -8.61 -16.51
C ILE A 249 4.24 -10.12 -16.70
N SER A 250 3.31 -10.74 -15.98
CA SER A 250 2.86 -12.12 -16.20
C SER A 250 1.88 -12.14 -17.36
N LEU A 251 2.27 -12.76 -18.47
CA LEU A 251 1.41 -12.91 -19.65
C LEU A 251 0.79 -14.31 -19.66
N GLU A 252 -0.52 -14.35 -19.54
CA GLU A 252 -1.30 -15.53 -19.91
C GLU A 252 -1.78 -15.34 -21.36
N ASN A 253 -1.25 -16.13 -22.29
CA ASN A 253 -1.33 -15.82 -23.71
C ASN A 253 -2.22 -16.82 -24.47
N HIS A 254 -3.39 -16.35 -24.88
CA HIS A 254 -4.38 -17.06 -25.69
C HIS A 254 -4.54 -16.46 -27.10
N CYS A 255 -3.61 -15.60 -27.52
CA CYS A 255 -3.66 -14.91 -28.81
C CYS A 255 -3.14 -15.79 -29.96
N SER A 256 -3.66 -15.57 -31.16
CA SER A 256 -3.10 -16.09 -32.42
C SER A 256 -1.70 -15.52 -32.70
N LEU A 257 -0.93 -16.19 -33.55
CA LEU A 257 0.44 -15.77 -33.89
C LEU A 257 0.48 -14.35 -34.49
N GLU A 258 -0.55 -13.97 -35.25
CA GLU A 258 -0.72 -12.63 -35.80
C GLU A 258 -0.84 -11.59 -34.70
N GLN A 259 -1.71 -11.82 -33.71
CA GLN A 259 -1.92 -10.88 -32.61
C GLN A 259 -0.78 -10.92 -31.58
N GLN A 260 -0.09 -12.05 -31.40
CA GLN A 260 1.14 -12.12 -30.61
C GLN A 260 2.24 -11.19 -31.17
N LYS A 261 2.36 -11.07 -32.50
CA LYS A 261 3.26 -10.09 -33.12
C LYS A 261 2.85 -8.66 -32.79
N VAL A 262 1.55 -8.37 -32.77
CA VAL A 262 1.02 -7.05 -32.38
C VAL A 262 1.30 -6.76 -30.90
N MET A 263 1.11 -7.73 -30.00
CA MET A 263 1.49 -7.59 -28.58
C MET A 263 2.98 -7.25 -28.42
N ALA A 264 3.86 -7.97 -29.12
CA ALA A 264 5.30 -7.71 -29.08
C ALA A 264 5.65 -6.32 -29.62
N GLN A 265 4.98 -5.87 -30.69
CA GLN A 265 5.14 -4.52 -31.24
C GLN A 265 4.69 -3.44 -30.25
N HIS A 266 3.53 -3.61 -29.60
CA HIS A 266 3.02 -2.69 -28.58
C HIS A 266 3.99 -2.61 -27.40
N MET A 267 4.42 -3.75 -26.83
CA MET A 267 5.38 -3.76 -25.73
C MET A 267 6.69 -3.07 -26.10
N THR A 268 7.26 -3.40 -27.26
CA THR A 268 8.56 -2.83 -27.70
C THR A 268 8.45 -1.32 -27.97
N SER A 269 7.40 -0.88 -28.68
CA SER A 269 7.24 0.54 -29.07
C SER A 269 6.82 1.42 -27.90
N ILE A 270 6.00 0.91 -26.99
CA ILE A 270 5.50 1.66 -25.84
C ILE A 270 6.53 1.65 -24.72
N LEU A 271 7.00 0.48 -24.26
CA LEU A 271 7.89 0.38 -23.09
C LEU A 271 9.35 0.77 -23.41
N GLN A 272 9.78 0.63 -24.65
CA GLN A 272 11.09 1.11 -25.12
C GLN A 272 12.24 0.55 -24.26
N ASP A 273 13.12 1.42 -23.76
CA ASP A 273 14.28 1.08 -22.95
C ASP A 273 13.92 0.50 -21.58
N MET A 274 12.68 0.68 -21.11
CA MET A 274 12.20 0.02 -19.88
C MET A 274 12.05 -1.48 -20.08
N LEU A 275 11.73 -1.96 -21.29
CA LEU A 275 11.55 -3.39 -21.55
C LEU A 275 12.91 -4.10 -21.60
N LEU A 276 13.08 -5.12 -20.76
CA LEU A 276 14.26 -5.96 -20.78
C LEU A 276 14.15 -7.01 -21.89
N VAL A 277 14.87 -6.78 -23.00
CA VAL A 277 14.86 -7.68 -24.18
C VAL A 277 16.06 -8.62 -24.27
N ALA A 278 17.11 -8.40 -23.46
CA ALA A 278 18.32 -9.21 -23.45
C ALA A 278 18.85 -9.40 -22.00
N PRO A 279 19.54 -10.51 -21.70
CA PRO A 279 20.19 -10.70 -20.40
C PRO A 279 21.23 -9.62 -20.11
N ILE A 280 21.31 -9.16 -18.85
CA ILE A 280 22.17 -8.03 -18.45
C ILE A 280 23.65 -8.43 -18.36
N ASP A 281 23.96 -9.61 -17.79
CA ASP A 281 25.35 -9.97 -17.47
C ASP A 281 25.84 -11.30 -18.10
N GLY A 282 25.04 -11.92 -18.97
CA GLY A 282 25.43 -13.16 -19.68
C GLY A 282 25.63 -14.42 -18.81
N SER A 283 25.77 -14.25 -17.48
CA SER A 283 25.79 -15.33 -16.50
C SER A 283 24.41 -15.99 -16.42
N LYS A 284 24.37 -17.30 -16.65
CA LYS A 284 23.14 -18.10 -16.58
C LYS A 284 22.92 -18.76 -15.22
N SER A 285 23.84 -18.60 -14.27
CA SER A 285 23.82 -19.38 -13.03
C SER A 285 22.89 -18.82 -11.95
N GLN A 286 22.55 -17.51 -12.00
CA GLN A 286 21.72 -16.85 -10.98
C GLN A 286 20.85 -15.75 -11.60
N PHE A 287 19.71 -15.46 -10.96
CA PHE A 287 18.88 -14.32 -11.33
C PHE A 287 19.61 -13.00 -11.03
N PRO A 288 19.44 -11.96 -11.86
CA PRO A 288 19.91 -10.62 -11.52
C PRO A 288 19.24 -10.11 -10.24
N SER A 289 19.88 -9.16 -9.57
CA SER A 289 19.34 -8.50 -8.39
C SER A 289 18.29 -7.43 -8.73
N PRO A 290 17.41 -7.06 -7.77
CA PRO A 290 16.55 -5.89 -7.92
C PRO A 290 17.33 -4.62 -8.28
N GLU A 291 18.54 -4.44 -7.74
CA GLU A 291 19.39 -3.28 -8.01
C GLU A 291 19.83 -3.21 -9.47
N GLN A 292 20.29 -4.33 -10.04
CA GLN A 292 20.69 -4.42 -11.46
C GLN A 292 19.50 -4.20 -12.42
N LEU A 293 18.27 -4.49 -11.96
CA LEU A 293 17.05 -4.41 -12.74
C LEU A 293 16.24 -3.14 -12.50
N LYS A 294 16.80 -2.13 -11.84
CA LYS A 294 16.10 -0.85 -11.60
C LYS A 294 15.61 -0.24 -12.92
N GLY A 295 14.35 0.21 -12.90
CA GLY A 295 13.69 0.81 -14.06
C GLY A 295 13.39 -0.17 -15.20
N LYS A 296 13.57 -1.49 -14.99
CA LYS A 296 13.30 -2.51 -16.01
C LYS A 296 11.96 -3.20 -15.80
N ILE A 297 11.33 -3.54 -16.92
CA ILE A 297 10.12 -4.32 -17.03
C ILE A 297 10.49 -5.67 -17.64
N LEU A 298 10.18 -6.74 -16.92
CA LEU A 298 10.41 -8.12 -17.33
C LEU A 298 9.09 -8.73 -17.80
N VAL A 299 9.16 -9.68 -18.72
CA VAL A 299 8.01 -10.45 -19.19
C VAL A 299 8.17 -11.89 -18.75
N LYS A 300 7.21 -12.39 -17.96
CA LYS A 300 7.04 -13.81 -17.64
C LYS A 300 6.03 -14.38 -18.64
N GLY A 301 6.37 -15.49 -19.28
CA GLY A 301 5.50 -16.19 -20.21
C GLY A 301 6.21 -17.37 -20.88
N LYS A 302 5.47 -18.10 -21.71
CA LYS A 302 5.98 -19.27 -22.44
C LYS A 302 7.10 -18.88 -23.41
N LYS A 303 8.20 -19.64 -23.39
CA LYS A 303 9.35 -19.44 -24.26
C LYS A 303 9.57 -20.70 -25.10
N LEU A 304 9.64 -20.54 -26.42
CA LEU A 304 9.98 -21.64 -27.32
C LEU A 304 11.38 -22.19 -26.96
N SER A 305 11.47 -23.51 -26.79
CA SER A 305 12.74 -24.20 -26.62
C SER A 305 13.59 -23.96 -27.87
N ARG A 306 14.85 -23.59 -27.65
CA ARG A 306 15.79 -23.35 -28.75
C ARG A 306 16.16 -24.73 -29.29
N GLN A 307 15.74 -25.06 -30.52
CA GLN A 307 16.35 -26.18 -31.23
C GLN A 307 17.85 -25.91 -31.29
N GLU A 308 18.64 -26.80 -30.69
CA GLU A 308 20.09 -26.72 -30.76
C GLU A 308 20.53 -26.76 -32.23
N ASP A 309 21.44 -25.87 -32.60
CA ASP A 309 22.05 -25.83 -33.93
C ASP A 309 22.63 -27.22 -34.28
N PRO A 310 22.41 -27.77 -35.48
CA PRO A 310 22.84 -29.11 -35.85
C PRO A 310 24.37 -29.25 -36.09
N SER A 311 25.19 -28.39 -35.51
CA SER A 311 26.66 -28.39 -35.66
C SER A 311 27.46 -28.80 -34.42
N GLY A 312 26.80 -29.40 -33.41
CA GLY A 312 27.45 -29.99 -32.23
C GLY A 312 27.23 -31.49 -32.14
N THR A 313 28.31 -32.26 -32.02
CA THR A 313 28.37 -33.71 -32.15
C THR A 313 27.76 -34.46 -30.95
N ASN A 314 26.92 -35.47 -31.24
CA ASN A 314 26.51 -36.63 -30.44
C ASN A 314 26.29 -36.52 -28.91
N GLY A 315 25.03 -36.75 -28.50
CA GLY A 315 24.69 -37.95 -27.73
C GLY A 315 24.16 -37.73 -26.31
N ASN A 316 22.84 -37.51 -26.19
CA ASN A 316 21.96 -38.40 -25.42
C ASN A 316 20.49 -38.03 -25.66
N ASN A 317 19.72 -38.96 -26.22
CA ASN A 317 18.26 -38.85 -26.27
C ASN A 317 17.71 -39.04 -24.86
N ASN A 318 17.44 -37.95 -24.16
CA ASN A 318 16.35 -37.90 -23.20
C ASN A 318 15.36 -36.86 -23.71
N LEU A 319 14.19 -37.35 -24.11
CA LEU A 319 12.99 -36.54 -24.27
C LEU A 319 12.73 -35.87 -22.92
N GLU A 320 13.16 -34.62 -22.76
CA GLU A 320 12.65 -33.79 -21.68
C GLU A 320 11.20 -33.50 -22.04
N ALA A 321 10.29 -34.12 -21.29
CA ALA A 321 8.88 -33.77 -21.30
C ALA A 321 8.77 -32.26 -21.11
N GLU A 322 7.86 -31.63 -21.85
CA GLU A 322 7.46 -30.25 -21.60
C GLU A 322 7.10 -30.15 -20.10
N ASP A 323 7.96 -29.50 -19.32
CA ASP A 323 7.73 -29.23 -17.90
C ASP A 323 6.66 -28.14 -17.83
N VAL A 324 5.39 -28.54 -17.98
CA VAL A 324 4.23 -27.71 -17.65
C VAL A 324 4.37 -27.38 -16.18
N SER A 325 4.48 -26.09 -15.86
CA SER A 325 4.64 -25.69 -14.46
C SER A 325 3.32 -25.94 -13.71
N ASP A 326 3.40 -26.29 -12.42
CA ASP A 326 2.20 -26.46 -11.56
C ASP A 326 1.27 -25.22 -11.61
N GLU A 327 1.82 -24.03 -11.91
CA GLU A 327 1.05 -22.79 -12.10
C GLU A 327 0.21 -22.80 -13.39
N ASP A 328 0.73 -23.38 -14.48
CA ASP A 328 0.01 -23.50 -15.76
C ASP A 328 -1.15 -24.51 -15.63
N GLU A 329 -0.94 -25.63 -14.94
CA GLU A 329 -2.01 -26.60 -14.66
C GLU A 329 -3.12 -25.97 -13.81
N ALA A 330 -2.76 -25.17 -12.80
CA ALA A 330 -3.73 -24.49 -11.94
C ALA A 330 -4.58 -23.47 -12.72
N ALA A 331 -3.97 -22.68 -13.61
CA ALA A 331 -4.68 -21.71 -14.45
C ALA A 331 -5.66 -22.41 -15.41
N GLU A 332 -5.24 -23.50 -16.08
CA GLU A 332 -6.11 -24.26 -16.98
C GLU A 332 -7.29 -24.93 -16.24
N MET A 333 -7.06 -25.41 -15.01
CA MET A 333 -8.12 -25.95 -14.15
C MET A 333 -9.12 -24.86 -13.71
N GLU A 334 -8.63 -23.65 -13.40
CA GLU A 334 -9.48 -22.52 -13.05
C GLU A 334 -10.37 -22.12 -14.24
N ASP A 335 -9.80 -22.00 -15.44
CA ASP A 335 -10.52 -21.74 -16.68
C ASP A 335 -11.63 -22.76 -16.97
N GLU A 336 -11.36 -24.06 -16.81
CA GLU A 336 -12.37 -25.12 -16.98
C GLU A 336 -13.48 -25.06 -15.91
N SER A 337 -13.13 -24.74 -14.67
CA SER A 337 -14.10 -24.56 -13.59
C SER A 337 -15.04 -23.39 -13.88
N VAL A 338 -14.49 -22.26 -14.33
CA VAL A 338 -15.19 -21.03 -14.68
C VAL A 338 -16.10 -21.25 -15.90
N LYS A 339 -15.62 -21.91 -16.95
CA LYS A 339 -16.44 -22.33 -18.10
C LYS A 339 -17.68 -23.12 -17.64
N THR A 340 -17.49 -24.06 -16.72
CA THR A 340 -18.57 -24.92 -16.22
C THR A 340 -19.59 -24.11 -15.43
N GLU A 341 -19.16 -23.19 -14.57
CA GLU A 341 -20.07 -22.33 -13.79
C GLU A 341 -20.87 -21.36 -14.67
N VAL A 342 -20.23 -20.74 -15.67
CA VAL A 342 -20.91 -19.82 -16.60
C VAL A 342 -21.97 -20.56 -17.41
N GLN A 343 -21.69 -21.79 -17.86
CA GLN A 343 -22.66 -22.64 -18.55
C GLN A 343 -23.86 -23.02 -17.65
N GLN A 344 -23.65 -23.14 -16.34
CA GLN A 344 -24.72 -23.44 -15.38
C GLN A 344 -25.59 -22.21 -15.06
N LYS A 345 -25.01 -21.00 -15.03
CA LYS A 345 -25.74 -19.74 -14.79
C LYS A 345 -26.46 -19.17 -16.02
N GLY A 346 -26.11 -19.65 -17.22
CA GLY A 346 -26.73 -19.26 -18.49
C GLY A 346 -27.98 -20.07 -18.89
N LYS A 347 -28.44 -21.02 -18.06
CA LYS A 347 -29.73 -21.71 -18.16
C LYS A 347 -30.68 -21.17 -17.11
#